data_AF-A0A6I6DE55-F1
#
_entry.id   AF-A0A6I6DE55-F1
#
_cell.length_a   1.000
_cell.length_b   1.000
_cell.length_c   1.000
_cell.angle_alpha   90.00
_cell.angle_beta   90.00
_cell.angle_gamma   90.00
#
_symmetry.space_group_name_H-M   'P 1'
#
loop_
_entity.id
_entity.type
_entity.pdbx_description
1 polymer ?
#
loop_
_entity_poly.entity_id
_entity_poly.type
_entity_poly.pdbx_seq_one_letter_code
_entity_poly.pdbx_strand_id
1 'polypeptide(L)'
;MSNNTKIYLIIILLFTTTISGFMLYQEKKNNQWQYEGFLNRFYFELMDTISLIDSTVSKDLDEDRLTKNLININNNLERLHLSLDIANRSIHTDIRRHTRLFAHHPVTQFAENGQLDEDEKRYLLGIKEFLESIHKGLYSEETNQENPNISIEEFNEIIENSTNSIVK
;
A
#
# COMPACT_ATOMS: atom_id res chain seq x y z
N MET A 1 30.59 7.88 48.32
CA MET A 1 29.84 8.70 47.33
C MET A 1 29.03 9.73 48.07
N SER A 2 29.25 11.04 47.86
CA SER A 2 28.55 12.09 48.63
C SER A 2 27.07 12.17 48.22
N ASN A 3 26.20 12.59 49.14
CA ASN A 3 24.78 12.83 48.84
C ASN A 3 24.59 13.77 47.65
N ASN A 4 25.45 14.78 47.53
CA ASN A 4 25.42 15.73 46.42
C ASN A 4 25.65 15.02 45.07
N THR A 5 26.57 14.05 45.02
CA THR A 5 26.82 13.26 43.79
C THR A 5 25.59 12.43 43.40
N LYS A 6 24.90 11.85 44.37
CA LYS A 6 23.65 11.09 44.12
C LYS A 6 22.53 12.01 43.61
N ILE A 7 22.40 13.19 44.20
CA ILE A 7 21.40 14.20 43.79
C ILE A 7 21.65 14.66 42.35
N TYR A 8 22.90 14.98 41.98
CA TYR A 8 23.24 15.35 40.60
C TYR A 8 22.93 14.25 39.60
N LEU A 9 23.22 12.98 39.94
CA LEU A 9 22.88 11.85 39.06
C LEU A 9 21.37 11.68 38.90
N ILE A 10 20.58 11.86 39.97
CA ILE A 10 19.12 11.81 39.89
C ILE A 10 18.58 12.92 38.98
N ILE A 11 19.12 14.14 39.10
CA ILE A 11 18.72 15.27 38.25
C ILE A 11 19.06 14.99 36.78
N ILE A 12 20.26 14.49 36.50
CA ILE A 12 20.67 14.12 35.14
C ILE A 12 19.76 13.02 34.59
N LEU A 13 19.48 11.97 35.37
CA LEU A 13 18.62 10.86 34.95
C LEU A 13 17.19 11.34 34.63
N LEU A 14 16.63 12.21 35.47
CA LEU A 14 15.33 12.84 35.22
C LEU A 14 15.34 13.61 33.91
N PHE A 15 16.36 14.43 33.70
CA PHE A 15 16.49 15.26 32.50
C PHE A 15 16.61 14.41 31.23
N THR A 16 17.47 13.39 31.24
CA THR A 16 17.62 12.47 30.10
C THR A 16 16.33 11.69 29.84
N THR A 17 15.63 11.24 30.88
CA THR A 17 14.38 10.47 30.72
C THR A 17 13.28 11.32 30.12
N THR A 18 13.14 12.57 30.57
CA THR A 18 12.15 13.51 30.01
C THR A 18 12.44 13.82 28.54
N ILE A 19 13.70 14.08 28.19
CA ILE A 19 14.09 14.33 26.79
C ILE A 19 13.83 13.10 25.93
N SER A 20 14.29 11.92 26.35
CA SER A 20 14.07 10.67 25.61
C SER A 20 12.59 10.38 25.44
N GLY A 21 11.78 10.56 26.48
CA GLY A 21 10.33 10.36 26.41
C GLY A 21 9.67 11.31 25.40
N PHE A 22 10.09 12.58 25.38
CA PHE A 22 9.60 13.55 24.40
C PHE A 22 10.03 13.20 22.96
N MET A 23 11.28 12.77 22.75
CA MET A 23 11.77 12.33 21.44
C MET A 23 11.00 11.11 20.92
N LEU A 24 10.79 10.10 21.77
CA LEU A 24 10.01 8.90 21.43
C LEU A 24 8.55 9.23 21.10
N TYR A 25 7.94 10.18 21.84
CA TYR A 25 6.58 10.63 21.54
C TYR A 25 6.49 11.29 20.17
N GLN A 26 7.44 12.18 19.83
CA GLN A 26 7.47 12.82 18.52
C GLN A 26 7.70 11.81 17.40
N GLU A 27 8.61 10.87 17.60
CA GLU A 27 8.89 9.79 16.64
C GLU A 27 7.63 8.96 16.38
N LYS A 28 6.91 8.55 17.42
CA LYS A 28 5.66 7.80 17.28
C LYS A 28 4.61 8.60 16.50
N LYS A 29 4.44 9.88 16.81
CA LYS A 29 3.49 10.76 16.10
C LYS A 29 3.86 10.93 14.63
N ASN A 30 5.15 11.11 14.33
CA ASN A 30 5.64 11.26 12.97
C ASN A 30 5.47 9.96 12.16
N ASN A 31 5.73 8.80 12.77
CA ASN A 31 5.52 7.50 12.13
C ASN A 31 4.04 7.27 11.81
N GLN A 32 3.14 7.63 12.74
CA GLN A 32 1.71 7.57 12.51
C GLN A 32 1.28 8.45 11.33
N TRP A 33 1.71 9.70 11.27
CA TRP A 33 1.38 10.60 10.16
C TRP A 33 1.91 10.11 8.81
N GLN A 34 3.12 9.58 8.77
CA GLN A 34 3.67 8.99 7.53
C GLN A 34 2.86 7.77 7.10
N TYR A 35 2.45 6.94 8.05
CA TYR A 35 1.66 5.75 7.78
C TYR A 35 0.24 6.08 7.30
N GLU A 36 -0.43 7.06 7.92
CA GLU A 36 -1.72 7.60 7.44
C GLU A 36 -1.59 8.12 6.00
N GLY A 37 -0.54 8.90 5.71
CA GLY A 37 -0.27 9.40 4.35
C GLY A 37 0.01 8.29 3.34
N PHE A 38 0.69 7.23 3.77
CA PHE A 38 0.90 6.03 2.96
C PHE A 38 -0.43 5.31 2.68
N LEU A 39 -1.26 5.06 3.69
CA LEU A 39 -2.55 4.38 3.54
C LEU A 39 -3.45 5.10 2.55
N ASN A 40 -3.59 6.42 2.71
CA ASN A 40 -4.39 7.26 1.82
C ASN A 40 -3.91 7.17 0.37
N ARG A 41 -2.60 7.33 0.15
CA ARG A 41 -2.03 7.25 -1.19
C ARG A 41 -2.18 5.86 -1.80
N PHE A 42 -1.91 4.82 -1.03
CA PHE A 42 -2.04 3.44 -1.47
C PHE A 42 -3.49 3.13 -1.86
N TYR A 43 -4.45 3.57 -1.04
CA TYR A 43 -5.88 3.43 -1.31
C TYR A 43 -6.31 4.08 -2.63
N PHE A 44 -5.86 5.30 -2.91
CA PHE A 44 -6.15 5.96 -4.19
C PHE A 44 -5.47 5.27 -5.39
N GLU A 45 -4.22 4.84 -5.24
CA GLU A 45 -3.50 4.09 -6.29
C GLU A 45 -4.23 2.77 -6.64
N LEU A 46 -4.86 2.10 -5.65
CA LEU A 46 -5.73 0.95 -5.90
C LEU A 46 -6.95 1.33 -6.74
N MET A 47 -7.69 2.36 -6.33
CA MET A 47 -8.90 2.82 -7.04
C MET A 47 -8.61 3.18 -8.50
N ASP A 48 -7.55 3.94 -8.74
CA ASP A 48 -7.14 4.36 -10.08
C ASP A 48 -6.84 3.15 -10.96
N THR A 49 -6.15 2.14 -10.39
CA THR A 49 -5.82 0.91 -11.12
C THR A 49 -7.06 0.07 -11.42
N ILE A 50 -7.96 -0.09 -10.45
CA ILE A 50 -9.24 -0.80 -10.62
C ILE A 50 -10.06 -0.14 -11.73
N SER A 51 -10.21 1.20 -11.68
CA SER A 51 -10.96 1.96 -12.68
C SER A 51 -10.35 1.84 -14.08
N LEU A 52 -9.02 1.85 -14.17
CA LEU A 52 -8.31 1.69 -15.41
C LEU A 52 -8.52 0.29 -16.00
N ILE A 53 -8.43 -0.78 -15.19
CA ILE A 53 -8.73 -2.14 -15.62
C ILE A 53 -10.17 -2.23 -16.13
N ASP A 54 -11.14 -1.71 -15.38
CA ASP A 54 -12.54 -1.71 -15.79
C ASP A 54 -12.76 -1.04 -17.14
N SER A 55 -12.13 0.13 -17.34
CA SER A 55 -12.22 0.86 -18.59
C SER A 55 -11.58 0.12 -19.77
N THR A 56 -10.58 -0.72 -19.50
CA THR A 56 -9.81 -1.47 -20.50
C THR A 56 -10.53 -2.75 -20.91
N VAL A 57 -11.18 -3.42 -19.96
CA VAL A 57 -11.94 -4.66 -20.23
C VAL A 57 -13.34 -4.37 -20.79
N SER A 58 -13.98 -3.26 -20.39
CA SER A 58 -15.39 -2.99 -20.70
C SER A 58 -15.63 -2.23 -22.01
N LYS A 59 -14.59 -1.65 -22.61
CA LYS A 59 -14.71 -0.81 -23.81
C LYS A 59 -13.96 -1.43 -24.96
N ASP A 60 -14.54 -1.35 -26.15
CA ASP A 60 -13.82 -1.58 -27.38
C ASP A 60 -12.88 -0.38 -27.60
N LEU A 61 -11.58 -0.60 -27.39
CA LEU A 61 -10.54 0.41 -27.52
C LEU A 61 -9.78 0.16 -28.81
N ASP A 62 -9.39 1.24 -29.49
CA ASP A 62 -8.38 1.13 -30.53
C ASP A 62 -7.04 0.65 -29.95
N GLU A 63 -6.21 0.07 -30.81
CA GLU A 63 -4.91 -0.54 -30.46
C GLU A 63 -4.01 0.40 -29.65
N ASP A 64 -3.92 1.67 -30.04
CA ASP A 64 -3.10 2.68 -29.36
C ASP A 64 -3.60 2.93 -27.93
N ARG A 65 -4.92 3.06 -27.75
CA ARG A 65 -5.55 3.24 -26.44
C ARG A 65 -5.44 2.01 -25.57
N LEU A 66 -5.64 0.83 -26.14
CA LEU A 66 -5.48 -0.44 -25.42
C LEU A 66 -4.05 -0.56 -24.89
N THR A 67 -3.06 -0.39 -25.77
CA THR A 67 -1.64 -0.46 -25.42
C THR A 67 -1.29 0.54 -24.32
N LYS A 68 -1.74 1.79 -24.45
CA LYS A 68 -1.52 2.82 -23.44
C LYS A 68 -2.13 2.45 -22.10
N ASN A 69 -3.35 1.91 -22.10
CA ASN A 69 -4.01 1.49 -20.86
C ASN A 69 -3.27 0.33 -20.20
N LEU A 70 -2.84 -0.69 -20.97
CA LEU A 70 -2.08 -1.82 -20.44
C LEU A 70 -0.74 -1.39 -19.83
N ILE A 71 -0.03 -0.47 -20.47
CA ILE A 71 1.19 0.15 -19.91
C ILE A 71 0.88 0.87 -18.60
N ASN A 72 -0.21 1.65 -18.57
CA ASN A 72 -0.60 2.38 -17.36
C ASN A 72 -1.01 1.44 -16.21
N ILE A 73 -1.72 0.34 -16.51
CA ILE A 73 -2.05 -0.70 -15.52
C ILE A 73 -0.76 -1.28 -14.94
N ASN A 74 0.18 -1.69 -15.80
CA ASN A 74 1.46 -2.24 -15.36
C ASN A 74 2.24 -1.24 -14.49
N ASN A 75 2.32 0.02 -14.92
CA ASN A 75 3.01 1.07 -14.17
C ASN A 75 2.35 1.34 -12.81
N ASN A 76 1.02 1.28 -12.73
CA ASN A 76 0.34 1.46 -11.45
C ASN A 76 0.56 0.27 -10.50
N LEU A 77 0.55 -0.96 -11.02
CA LEU A 77 0.91 -2.14 -10.23
C LEU A 77 2.35 -2.04 -9.70
N GLU A 78 3.29 -1.60 -10.55
CA GLU A 78 4.67 -1.36 -10.12
C GLU A 78 4.76 -0.24 -9.07
N ARG A 79 3.96 0.83 -9.18
CA ARG A 79 3.90 1.87 -8.15
C ARG A 79 3.37 1.34 -6.83
N LEU A 80 2.29 0.55 -6.84
CA LEU A 80 1.77 -0.11 -5.64
C LEU A 80 2.84 -1.01 -4.99
N HIS A 81 3.57 -1.77 -5.79
CA HIS A 81 4.71 -2.56 -5.34
C HIS A 81 5.79 -1.71 -4.65
N LEU A 82 6.21 -0.63 -5.31
CA LEU A 82 7.23 0.29 -4.79
C LEU A 82 6.76 1.03 -3.54
N SER A 83 5.50 1.44 -3.49
CA SER A 83 4.88 2.06 -2.32
C SER A 83 4.98 1.15 -1.09
N LEU A 84 4.73 -0.16 -1.25
CA LEU A 84 4.91 -1.15 -0.18
C LEU A 84 6.38 -1.32 0.23
N ASP A 85 7.32 -1.39 -0.71
CA ASP A 85 8.75 -1.53 -0.38
C ASP A 85 9.29 -0.27 0.32
N ILE A 86 8.87 0.92 -0.11
CA ILE A 86 9.23 2.19 0.53
C ILE A 86 8.65 2.26 1.94
N ALA A 87 7.37 1.90 2.11
CA ALA A 87 6.71 1.90 3.41
C ALA A 87 7.39 0.94 4.40
N ASN A 88 7.72 -0.27 3.94
CA ASN A 88 8.52 -1.23 4.72
C ASN A 88 9.86 -0.66 5.19
N ARG A 89 10.56 0.09 4.33
CA ARG A 89 11.91 0.59 4.65
C ARG A 89 11.93 1.89 5.43
N SER A 90 10.92 2.73 5.24
CA SER A 90 10.98 4.15 5.63
C SER A 90 9.94 4.53 6.68
N ILE A 91 8.84 3.79 6.77
CA ILE A 91 7.73 4.08 7.70
C ILE A 91 7.74 3.07 8.83
N HIS A 92 7.64 1.77 8.50
CA HIS A 92 7.67 0.72 9.50
C HIS A 92 8.14 -0.62 8.90
N THR A 93 9.12 -1.24 9.54
CA THR A 93 9.69 -2.53 9.08
C THR A 93 8.71 -3.69 9.09
N ASP A 94 7.61 -3.54 9.84
CA ASP A 94 6.58 -4.58 9.97
C ASP A 94 5.55 -4.55 8.84
N ILE A 95 5.54 -3.52 8.00
CA ILE A 95 4.77 -3.55 6.75
C ILE A 95 5.41 -4.63 5.87
N ARG A 96 4.69 -5.71 5.58
CA ARG A 96 5.26 -6.88 4.92
C ARG A 96 5.56 -6.60 3.45
N ARG A 97 6.67 -7.16 2.96
CA ARG A 97 7.02 -7.10 1.54
C ARG A 97 6.20 -8.11 0.76
N HIS A 98 5.11 -7.65 0.14
CA HIS A 98 4.28 -8.47 -0.72
C HIS A 98 4.80 -8.50 -2.17
N THR A 99 6.09 -8.81 -2.35
CA THR A 99 6.83 -8.52 -3.58
C THR A 99 6.29 -9.20 -4.83
N ARG A 100 5.51 -10.28 -4.70
CA ARG A 100 4.96 -11.02 -5.84
C ARG A 100 3.55 -10.61 -6.23
N LEU A 101 2.83 -9.87 -5.38
CA LEU A 101 1.40 -9.58 -5.60
C LEU A 101 1.16 -8.51 -6.66
N PHE A 102 2.15 -7.63 -6.85
CA PHE A 102 2.05 -6.44 -7.69
C PHE A 102 3.16 -6.38 -8.76
N ALA A 103 4.00 -7.40 -8.84
CA ALA A 103 5.18 -7.40 -9.69
C ALA A 103 5.14 -8.52 -10.73
N HIS A 104 5.74 -8.25 -11.89
CA HIS A 104 5.90 -9.20 -13.01
C HIS A 104 4.59 -9.71 -13.61
N HIS A 105 3.67 -8.78 -13.91
CA HIS A 105 2.46 -9.13 -14.65
C HIS A 105 2.72 -9.00 -16.17
N PRO A 106 2.25 -9.95 -17.00
CA PRO A 106 2.46 -9.91 -18.45
C PRO A 106 1.54 -8.89 -19.17
N VAL A 107 0.94 -7.94 -18.45
CA VAL A 107 -0.13 -7.05 -18.95
C VAL A 107 0.27 -6.30 -20.21
N THR A 108 1.53 -5.89 -20.33
CA THR A 108 2.01 -5.16 -21.53
C THR A 108 2.08 -6.02 -22.78
N GLN A 109 2.11 -7.36 -22.63
CA GLN A 109 2.13 -8.31 -23.76
C GLN A 109 0.74 -8.50 -24.37
N PHE A 110 -0.32 -8.14 -23.66
CA PHE A 110 -1.70 -8.29 -24.15
C PHE A 110 -2.08 -7.31 -25.27
N ALA A 111 -1.15 -6.42 -25.65
CA ALA A 111 -1.31 -5.51 -26.79
C ALA A 111 -0.88 -6.14 -28.13
N GLU A 112 -0.26 -7.32 -28.15
CA GLU A 112 0.41 -7.89 -29.34
C GLU A 112 -0.50 -8.04 -30.57
N ASN A 113 -1.81 -8.23 -30.36
CA ASN A 113 -2.81 -8.40 -31.44
C ASN A 113 -3.79 -7.22 -31.56
N GLY A 114 -3.56 -6.12 -30.83
CA GLY A 114 -4.42 -4.94 -30.81
C GLY A 114 -5.81 -5.12 -30.18
N GLN A 115 -6.10 -6.30 -29.62
CA GLN A 115 -7.34 -6.62 -28.92
C GLN A 115 -7.05 -7.59 -27.76
N LEU A 116 -7.84 -7.48 -26.69
CA LEU A 116 -7.79 -8.44 -25.59
C LEU A 116 -8.59 -9.68 -25.92
N ASP A 117 -7.96 -10.84 -25.80
CA ASP A 117 -8.67 -12.11 -25.81
C ASP A 117 -9.39 -12.38 -24.46
N GLU A 118 -10.16 -13.46 -24.41
CA GLU A 118 -10.95 -13.80 -23.22
C GLU A 118 -10.10 -14.24 -22.02
N ASP A 119 -8.92 -14.81 -22.24
CA ASP A 119 -8.02 -15.23 -21.16
C ASP A 119 -7.26 -14.02 -20.60
N GLU A 120 -6.85 -13.07 -21.43
CA GLU A 120 -6.25 -11.79 -21.05
C GLU A 120 -7.24 -10.92 -20.26
N LYS A 121 -8.51 -10.83 -20.72
CA LYS A 121 -9.58 -10.18 -19.95
C LYS A 121 -9.79 -10.84 -18.60
N ARG A 122 -9.84 -12.18 -18.55
CA ARG A 122 -10.00 -12.92 -17.29
C ARG A 122 -8.84 -12.65 -16.34
N TYR A 123 -7.61 -12.57 -16.86
CA TYR A 123 -6.43 -12.24 -16.08
C TYR A 123 -6.52 -10.83 -15.48
N LEU A 124 -6.88 -9.83 -16.29
CA LEU A 124 -7.09 -8.46 -15.82
C LEU A 124 -8.20 -8.36 -14.77
N LEU A 125 -9.30 -9.09 -14.95
CA LEU A 125 -10.38 -9.16 -13.97
C LEU A 125 -9.91 -9.84 -12.67
N GLY A 126 -9.06 -10.86 -12.73
CA GLY A 126 -8.45 -11.47 -11.54
C GLY A 126 -7.59 -10.48 -10.75
N ILE A 127 -6.79 -9.67 -11.45
CA ILE A 127 -6.06 -8.55 -10.81
C ILE A 127 -7.05 -7.58 -10.18
N LYS A 128 -8.09 -7.18 -10.91
CA LYS A 128 -9.10 -6.25 -10.42
C LYS A 128 -9.75 -6.76 -9.13
N GLU A 129 -10.21 -8.01 -9.10
CA GLU A 129 -10.86 -8.61 -7.93
C GLU A 129 -9.92 -8.64 -6.71
N PHE A 130 -8.64 -8.93 -6.94
CA PHE A 130 -7.61 -8.83 -5.90
C PHE A 130 -7.49 -7.40 -5.35
N LEU A 131 -7.34 -6.40 -6.21
CA LEU A 131 -7.24 -5.00 -5.80
C LEU A 131 -8.51 -4.51 -5.10
N GLU A 132 -9.68 -4.91 -5.58
CA GLU A 132 -10.97 -4.60 -4.96
C GLU A 132 -11.09 -5.22 -3.57
N SER A 133 -10.59 -6.43 -3.37
CA SER A 133 -10.59 -7.07 -2.05
C SER A 133 -9.76 -6.27 -1.05
N ILE A 134 -8.59 -5.78 -1.46
CA ILE A 134 -7.74 -4.92 -0.62
C ILE A 134 -8.47 -3.60 -0.35
N HIS A 135 -8.96 -2.96 -1.40
CA HIS A 135 -9.65 -1.68 -1.31
C HIS A 135 -10.85 -1.74 -0.35
N LYS A 136 -11.66 -2.81 -0.43
CA LYS A 136 -12.78 -3.05 0.50
C LYS A 136 -12.31 -3.25 1.95
N GLY A 137 -11.20 -3.96 2.15
CA GLY A 137 -10.61 -4.14 3.48
C GLY A 137 -10.13 -2.82 4.09
N LEU A 138 -9.65 -1.90 3.25
CA LEU A 138 -9.19 -0.58 3.68
C LEU A 138 -10.30 0.45 3.87
N TYR A 139 -11.51 0.20 3.36
CA TYR A 139 -12.60 1.17 3.34
C TYR A 139 -13.23 1.42 4.72
N SER A 140 -13.59 2.69 4.98
CA SER A 140 -14.42 3.12 6.10
C SER A 140 -15.73 3.73 5.60
N GLU A 141 -16.86 3.21 6.08
CA GLU A 141 -18.17 3.82 5.79
C GLU A 141 -18.32 5.21 6.43
N GLU A 142 -17.60 5.48 7.53
CA GLU A 142 -17.71 6.76 8.24
C GLU A 142 -17.12 7.92 7.44
N THR A 143 -15.98 7.68 6.76
CA THR A 143 -15.28 8.68 5.97
C THR A 143 -15.60 8.59 4.48
N ASN A 144 -16.24 7.50 4.02
CA ASN A 144 -16.36 7.11 2.62
C ASN A 144 -14.99 7.07 1.90
N GLN A 145 -13.92 6.77 2.64
CA GLN A 145 -12.53 6.74 2.18
C GLN A 145 -11.81 5.58 2.89
N GLU A 146 -10.48 5.56 2.86
CA GLU A 146 -9.73 4.62 3.70
C GLU A 146 -10.02 4.88 5.19
N ASN A 147 -9.97 3.81 5.99
CA ASN A 147 -10.00 3.89 7.43
C ASN A 147 -8.62 4.34 7.94
N PRO A 148 -8.48 5.58 8.46
CA PRO A 148 -7.18 6.09 8.91
C PRO A 148 -6.65 5.38 10.15
N ASN A 149 -7.50 4.63 10.85
CA ASN A 149 -7.16 3.94 12.10
C ASN A 149 -6.71 2.49 11.89
N ILE A 150 -6.61 2.01 10.64
CA ILE A 150 -6.12 0.65 10.34
C ILE A 150 -4.70 0.50 10.84
N SER A 151 -4.46 -0.41 11.78
CA SER A 151 -3.11 -0.74 12.23
C SER A 151 -2.29 -1.41 11.12
N ILE A 152 -0.96 -1.42 11.28
CA ILE A 152 -0.06 -2.08 10.31
C ILE A 152 -0.34 -3.59 10.25
N GLU A 153 -0.69 -4.18 11.39
CA GLU A 153 -1.08 -5.59 11.50
C GLU A 153 -2.35 -5.88 10.69
N GLU A 154 -3.40 -5.07 10.87
CA GLU A 154 -4.64 -5.19 10.09
C GLU A 154 -4.40 -4.95 8.61
N PHE A 155 -3.59 -3.96 8.25
CA PHE A 155 -3.19 -3.72 6.86
C PHE A 155 -2.54 -4.96 6.24
N ASN A 156 -1.55 -5.54 6.91
CA ASN A 156 -0.88 -6.75 6.43
C ASN A 156 -1.84 -7.93 6.28
N GLU A 157 -2.77 -8.10 7.22
CA GLU A 157 -3.78 -9.14 7.17
C GLU A 157 -4.74 -8.97 5.98
N ILE A 158 -5.16 -7.73 5.69
CA ILE A 158 -5.97 -7.41 4.52
C ILE A 158 -5.25 -7.84 3.23
N ILE A 159 -3.98 -7.44 3.06
CA ILE A 159 -3.20 -7.78 1.86
C ILE A 159 -3.01 -9.31 1.73
N GLU A 160 -2.71 -10.00 2.84
CA GLU A 160 -2.51 -11.45 2.86
C GLU A 160 -3.80 -12.20 2.50
N ASN A 161 -4.93 -11.82 3.08
CA ASN A 161 -6.22 -12.47 2.82
C ASN A 161 -6.71 -12.26 1.39
N SER A 162 -6.45 -11.09 0.79
CA SER A 162 -6.78 -10.81 -0.60
C SER A 162 -6.02 -11.72 -1.58
N THR A 163 -4.83 -12.22 -1.23
CA THR A 163 -4.04 -13.08 -2.14
C THR A 163 -4.77 -14.38 -2.53
N ASN A 164 -5.67 -14.86 -1.67
CA ASN A 164 -6.42 -16.11 -1.89
C ASN A 164 -7.48 -16.02 -3.00
N SER A 165 -7.79 -14.82 -3.53
CA SER A 165 -8.74 -14.67 -4.64
C SER A 165 -8.11 -14.86 -6.02
N ILE A 166 -6.78 -14.78 -6.18
CA ILE A 166 -6.09 -15.00 -7.47
C ILE A 166 -5.90 -16.50 -7.79
N VAL A 167 -5.95 -17.38 -6.77
CA VAL A 167 -5.56 -18.81 -6.87
C VAL A 167 -6.77 -19.76 -6.94
N LYS A 168 -7.94 -19.30 -7.41
CA LYS A 168 -9.13 -20.17 -7.59
C LYS A 168 -9.52 -20.32 -9.06
#